data_AF-A0A8T5MAG2-F1
#
_entry.id   AF-A0A8T5MAG2-F1
#
_cell.length_a   1.000
_cell.length_b   1.000
_cell.length_c   1.000
_cell.angle_alpha   90.00
_cell.angle_beta   90.00
_cell.angle_gamma   90.00
#
_symmetry.space_group_name_H-M   'P 1'
#
loop_
_entity.id
_entity.type
_entity.pdbx_description
1 polymer ?
#
loop_
_entity_poly.entity_id
_entity_poly.type
_entity_poly.pdbx_seq_one_letter_code
_entity_poly.pdbx_strand_id
1 'polypeptide(L)'
;MKKGLNKRGQDLSIATLILIVLGIVILVLLIGGFSLGWGNLWEKVNIFSGGKSNVGTINQACQLACTQQNTYNFCSEQRDLELQNKKTTTGSCNDFATKNPSLGIEGCSLCSAPSEGCKIQNQADTNCDGEPNQLTQETSGANKDYYFFQADTSDLKENDGKQNLEKIKAELNIPDKFCYWEALAEVYKEKCPQLSYLELDQIFEKKRQYYEANRDVWPWTNFDEDYCVPVIFSYEEWDPGPRASGAPAGYWNHETININPYYEWEKEYLSHVLLHEGVHSLQKAEAEVIDTSEMTSQERWDAIQKAFETDTHVGTGEESQGVISQADGTQVLNDLEEANEYFKERSKNVCEQLEEKLYLLTELCIPPDFNSYYLYHEKIIFNPILEKIKESNPQEYKEAETLIAQLKAIIKEGYYKAKKTTVKGYVGSRVELQPRLSDVQRYWLDKECKIISTKEEAKYALDRFLADDSSESYYFLTRAELWALLDVYKREGKRDEVYNELITILPRIAQADGLIDQPTYT
;
A
#
# COMPACT_ATOMS: atom_id res chain seq x y z
N MET A 1 -65.26 -8.87 -76.74
CA MET A 1 -64.55 -7.59 -76.55
C MET A 1 -64.17 -7.45 -75.07
N LYS A 2 -62.90 -7.68 -74.71
CA LYS A 2 -62.38 -7.41 -73.36
C LYS A 2 -61.72 -6.03 -73.36
N LYS A 3 -62.36 -5.06 -72.70
CA LYS A 3 -61.82 -3.71 -72.45
C LYS A 3 -60.77 -3.81 -71.34
N GLY A 4 -59.49 -3.74 -71.69
CA GLY A 4 -58.40 -3.62 -70.72
C GLY A 4 -58.37 -2.21 -70.13
N LEU A 5 -58.62 -2.09 -68.83
CA LEU A 5 -58.46 -0.85 -68.07
C LEU A 5 -56.96 -0.58 -67.85
N ASN A 6 -56.39 0.32 -68.65
CA ASN A 6 -55.07 0.90 -68.38
C ASN A 6 -55.15 1.75 -67.09
N LYS A 7 -54.76 1.17 -65.95
CA LYS A 7 -54.54 1.92 -64.71
C LYS A 7 -53.16 2.56 -64.78
N ARG A 8 -53.08 3.82 -65.20
CA ARG A 8 -51.94 4.70 -64.91
C ARG A 8 -52.01 5.06 -63.43
N GLY A 9 -51.26 4.36 -62.59
CA GLY A 9 -50.98 4.83 -61.23
C GLY A 9 -50.21 6.14 -61.34
N GLN A 10 -50.69 7.19 -60.68
CA GLN A 10 -49.93 8.43 -60.53
C GLN A 10 -48.68 8.11 -59.70
N ASP A 11 -47.50 8.12 -60.33
CA ASP A 11 -46.23 8.14 -59.61
C ASP A 11 -46.14 9.49 -58.88
N LEU A 12 -46.59 9.51 -57.64
CA LEU A 12 -46.21 10.56 -56.72
C LEU A 12 -44.71 10.40 -56.49
N SER A 13 -43.94 11.42 -56.85
CA SER A 13 -42.50 11.43 -56.64
C SER A 13 -42.21 11.07 -55.17
N ILE A 14 -41.21 10.22 -54.94
CA ILE A 14 -40.79 9.80 -53.60
C ILE A 14 -40.57 11.03 -52.70
N ALA A 15 -40.10 12.14 -53.26
CA ALA A 15 -39.97 13.43 -52.58
C ALA A 15 -41.31 13.96 -52.02
N THR A 16 -42.41 13.85 -52.77
CA THR A 16 -43.74 14.28 -52.31
C THR A 16 -44.22 13.41 -51.14
N LEU A 17 -43.98 12.09 -51.19
CA LEU A 17 -44.31 11.19 -50.09
C LEU A 17 -43.55 11.57 -48.81
N ILE A 18 -42.24 11.82 -48.93
CA ILE A 18 -41.39 12.22 -47.80
C ILE A 18 -41.88 13.54 -47.19
N LEU A 19 -42.23 14.53 -48.01
CA LEU A 19 -42.74 15.82 -47.53
C LEU A 19 -44.08 15.69 -46.80
N ILE A 20 -44.98 14.82 -47.27
CA ILE A 20 -46.26 14.56 -46.61
C ILE A 20 -46.02 13.90 -45.24
N VAL A 21 -45.16 12.90 -45.17
CA VAL A 21 -44.83 12.22 -43.90
C VAL A 21 -44.18 13.21 -42.91
N LEU A 22 -43.23 14.02 -43.37
CA LEU A 22 -42.57 15.02 -42.53
C LEU A 22 -43.56 16.08 -42.02
N GLY A 23 -44.49 16.53 -42.87
CA GLY A 23 -45.54 17.47 -42.49
C GLY A 23 -46.48 16.92 -41.41
N ILE A 24 -46.85 15.63 -41.49
CA ILE A 24 -47.68 14.98 -40.47
C ILE A 24 -46.92 14.85 -39.15
N VAL A 25 -45.63 14.47 -39.19
CA VAL A 25 -44.80 14.36 -37.98
C VAL A 25 -44.70 15.71 -37.26
N ILE A 26 -44.45 16.80 -38.01
CA ILE A 26 -44.39 18.15 -37.44
C ILE A 26 -45.74 18.54 -36.84
N LEU A 27 -46.85 18.25 -37.52
CA LEU A 27 -48.19 18.55 -37.03
C LEU A 27 -48.49 17.82 -35.71
N VAL A 28 -48.13 16.55 -35.60
CA VAL A 28 -48.31 15.77 -34.36
C VAL A 28 -47.45 16.32 -33.21
N LEU A 29 -46.20 16.70 -33.49
CA LEU A 29 -45.31 17.31 -32.49
C LEU A 29 -45.82 18.68 -32.02
N LEU A 30 -46.35 19.51 -32.92
CA LEU A 30 -46.95 20.80 -32.57
C LEU A 30 -48.18 20.61 -31.68
N ILE A 31 -49.09 19.69 -32.05
CA ILE A 31 -50.27 19.40 -31.24
C ILE A 31 -49.87 18.85 -29.87
N GLY A 32 -48.89 17.93 -29.82
CA GLY A 32 -48.36 17.39 -28.56
C GLY A 32 -47.69 18.46 -27.70
N GLY A 33 -46.87 19.32 -28.30
CA GLY A 33 -46.15 20.39 -27.61
C GLY A 33 -47.07 21.45 -27.03
N PHE A 34 -48.11 21.84 -27.76
CA PHE A 34 -49.12 22.78 -27.24
C PHE A 34 -50.07 22.14 -26.21
N SER A 35 -50.38 20.85 -26.33
CA SER A 35 -51.34 20.20 -25.42
C SER A 35 -50.73 19.77 -24.08
N LEU A 36 -49.46 19.36 -24.07
CA LEU A 36 -48.78 18.83 -22.88
C LEU A 36 -47.79 19.83 -22.27
N GLY A 37 -47.56 20.95 -22.96
CA GLY A 37 -46.50 21.91 -22.66
C GLY A 37 -45.15 21.44 -23.20
N TRP A 38 -44.39 22.36 -23.79
CA TRP A 38 -43.09 22.07 -24.38
C TRP A 38 -42.10 21.46 -23.38
N GLY A 39 -42.14 21.86 -22.10
CA GLY A 39 -41.26 21.32 -21.06
C GLY A 39 -41.40 19.80 -20.86
N ASN A 40 -42.64 19.31 -20.76
CA ASN A 40 -42.93 17.88 -20.51
C ASN A 40 -42.65 17.01 -21.76
N LEU A 41 -42.74 17.61 -22.96
CA LEU A 41 -42.42 16.92 -24.20
C LEU A 41 -40.90 16.71 -24.35
N TRP A 42 -40.09 17.72 -24.02
CA TRP A 42 -38.63 17.59 -24.03
C TRP A 42 -38.11 16.61 -22.97
N GLU A 43 -38.70 16.63 -21.76
CA GLU A 43 -38.35 15.65 -20.72
C GLU A 43 -38.62 14.21 -21.16
N LYS A 44 -39.73 13.94 -21.87
CA LYS A 44 -40.06 12.58 -22.33
C LYS A 44 -39.28 12.15 -23.58
N VAL A 45 -38.95 13.07 -24.47
CA VAL A 45 -38.10 12.76 -25.64
C VAL A 45 -36.67 12.45 -25.19
N ASN A 46 -36.18 13.12 -24.14
CA ASN A 46 -34.87 12.83 -23.54
C ASN A 46 -34.79 11.45 -22.87
N ILE A 47 -35.91 10.78 -22.56
CA ILE A 47 -35.93 9.41 -22.00
C ILE A 47 -35.67 8.34 -23.06
N PHE A 48 -36.04 8.59 -24.33
CA PHE A 48 -35.82 7.63 -25.42
C PHE A 48 -34.45 7.79 -26.11
N SER A 49 -33.73 8.88 -25.84
CA SER A 49 -32.32 9.04 -26.15
C SER A 49 -31.48 8.38 -25.06
N GLY A 50 -31.39 7.04 -25.09
CA GLY A 50 -30.86 6.21 -24.02
C GLY A 50 -29.48 6.63 -23.48
N GLY A 51 -29.43 6.82 -22.17
CA GLY A 51 -28.21 7.00 -21.37
C GLY A 51 -27.98 8.46 -20.96
N LYS A 52 -27.70 8.70 -19.67
CA LYS A 52 -27.31 10.00 -19.12
C LYS A 52 -26.00 10.56 -19.72
N SER A 53 -25.45 9.94 -20.76
CA SER A 53 -24.24 10.40 -21.40
C SER A 53 -24.59 11.13 -22.69
N ASN A 54 -24.08 12.34 -22.87
CA ASN A 54 -24.30 13.13 -24.08
C ASN A 54 -23.13 13.01 -25.08
N VAL A 55 -22.21 12.06 -24.88
CA VAL A 55 -21.00 11.87 -25.72
C VAL A 55 -21.36 11.77 -27.20
N GLY A 56 -22.42 11.04 -27.55
CA GLY A 56 -22.87 10.93 -28.95
C GLY A 56 -23.32 12.27 -29.55
N THR A 57 -24.03 13.09 -28.78
CA THR A 57 -24.47 14.43 -29.20
C THR A 57 -23.29 15.38 -29.38
N ILE A 58 -22.34 15.35 -28.44
CA ILE A 58 -21.11 16.16 -28.51
C ILE A 58 -20.27 15.74 -29.73
N ASN A 59 -20.10 14.44 -29.96
CA ASN A 59 -19.38 13.93 -31.12
C ASN A 59 -19.98 14.42 -32.45
N GLN A 60 -21.30 14.29 -32.63
CA GLN A 60 -21.98 14.79 -33.82
C GLN A 60 -21.80 16.30 -34.03
N ALA A 61 -21.87 17.08 -32.95
CA ALA A 61 -21.65 18.52 -33.02
C ALA A 61 -20.21 18.87 -33.42
N CYS A 62 -19.22 18.15 -32.89
CA CYS A 62 -17.81 18.33 -33.23
C CYS A 62 -17.51 17.97 -34.69
N GLN A 63 -18.06 16.85 -35.19
CA GLN A 63 -17.94 16.44 -36.59
C GLN A 63 -18.56 17.47 -37.54
N LEU A 64 -19.73 18.01 -37.18
CA LEU A 64 -20.40 19.04 -37.96
C LEU A 64 -19.57 20.33 -38.01
N ALA A 65 -19.06 20.78 -36.86
CA ALA A 65 -18.21 21.97 -36.77
C ALA A 65 -16.93 21.82 -37.62
N CYS A 66 -16.29 20.65 -37.57
CA CYS A 66 -15.12 20.34 -38.39
C CYS A 66 -15.44 20.35 -39.89
N THR A 67 -16.52 19.68 -40.29
CA THR A 67 -16.96 19.61 -41.70
C THR A 67 -17.31 20.99 -42.27
N GLN A 68 -17.92 21.86 -41.44
CA GLN A 68 -18.26 23.22 -41.81
C GLN A 68 -17.07 24.19 -41.76
N GLN A 69 -15.87 23.73 -41.42
CA GLN A 69 -14.68 24.57 -41.21
C GLN A 69 -14.94 25.68 -40.18
N ASN A 70 -15.79 25.43 -39.18
CA ASN A 70 -16.13 26.41 -38.15
C ASN A 70 -15.12 26.35 -37.01
N THR A 71 -14.03 27.10 -37.16
CA THR A 71 -12.90 27.12 -36.22
C THR A 71 -13.32 27.44 -34.78
N TYR A 72 -14.22 28.40 -34.56
CA TYR A 72 -14.63 28.78 -33.21
C TYR A 72 -15.36 27.63 -32.50
N ASN A 73 -16.33 27.03 -33.18
CA ASN A 73 -17.15 25.95 -32.59
C ASN A 73 -16.34 24.68 -32.29
N PHE A 74 -15.28 24.42 -33.07
CA PHE A 74 -14.43 23.26 -32.83
C PHE A 74 -13.33 23.57 -31.79
N CYS A 75 -12.68 24.74 -31.87
CA CYS A 75 -11.47 25.02 -31.12
C CYS A 75 -11.67 25.75 -29.80
N SER A 76 -12.79 26.44 -29.60
CA SER A 76 -12.94 27.38 -28.49
C SER A 76 -14.28 27.31 -27.76
N GLU A 77 -15.35 26.89 -28.44
CA GLU A 77 -16.66 26.72 -27.82
C GLU A 77 -16.60 25.62 -26.75
N GLN A 78 -16.86 26.02 -25.49
CA GLN A 78 -16.89 25.13 -24.34
C GLN A 78 -18.20 24.34 -24.33
N ARG A 79 -18.09 23.02 -24.10
CA ARG A 79 -19.21 22.08 -24.10
C ARG A 79 -19.12 21.23 -22.84
N ASP A 80 -20.25 21.02 -22.19
CA ASP A 80 -20.36 20.09 -21.08
C ASP A 80 -20.56 18.68 -21.62
N LEU A 81 -19.64 17.79 -21.27
CA LEU A 81 -19.64 16.37 -21.59
C LEU A 81 -20.05 15.59 -20.35
N GLU A 82 -21.19 14.91 -20.41
CA GLU A 82 -21.65 13.96 -19.41
C GLU A 82 -21.28 12.55 -19.86
N LEU A 83 -20.47 11.85 -19.06
CA LEU A 83 -19.97 10.51 -19.35
C LEU A 83 -20.88 9.44 -18.74
N GLN A 84 -20.68 8.18 -19.16
CA GLN A 84 -21.29 7.05 -18.46
C GLN A 84 -20.82 7.10 -16.99
N ASN A 85 -21.75 7.02 -16.03
CA ASN A 85 -21.57 7.21 -14.58
C ASN A 85 -21.81 8.62 -14.00
N LYS A 86 -22.45 9.54 -14.76
CA LYS A 86 -22.78 10.92 -14.31
C LYS A 86 -21.57 11.81 -13.99
N LYS A 87 -20.39 11.43 -14.48
CA LYS A 87 -19.22 12.30 -14.44
C LYS A 87 -19.38 13.38 -15.50
N THR A 88 -18.97 14.61 -15.18
CA THR A 88 -19.12 15.77 -16.07
C THR A 88 -17.79 16.48 -16.24
N THR A 89 -17.42 16.79 -17.47
CA THR A 89 -16.24 17.61 -17.79
C THR A 89 -16.61 18.66 -18.84
N THR A 90 -16.01 19.84 -18.77
CA THR A 90 -16.25 20.95 -19.69
C THR A 90 -15.00 21.17 -20.54
N GLY A 91 -15.13 21.14 -21.87
CA GLY A 91 -14.01 21.35 -22.78
C GLY A 91 -14.47 21.68 -24.20
N SER A 92 -13.54 22.05 -25.08
CA SER A 92 -13.82 22.20 -26.51
C SER A 92 -13.78 20.85 -27.25
N CYS A 93 -14.28 20.82 -28.48
CA CYS A 93 -14.13 19.63 -29.33
C CYS A 93 -12.67 19.25 -29.56
N ASN A 94 -11.79 20.26 -29.66
CA ASN A 94 -10.35 20.03 -29.75
C ASN A 94 -9.79 19.40 -28.47
N ASP A 95 -10.23 19.85 -27.30
CA ASP A 95 -9.82 19.25 -26.02
C ASP A 95 -10.22 17.77 -25.96
N PHE A 96 -11.47 17.45 -26.26
CA PHE A 96 -11.96 16.07 -26.24
C PHE A 96 -11.25 15.17 -27.26
N ALA A 97 -11.06 15.65 -28.49
CA ALA A 97 -10.41 14.88 -29.55
C ALA A 97 -8.91 14.60 -29.26
N THR A 98 -8.21 15.57 -28.65
CA THR A 98 -6.77 15.45 -28.39
C THR A 98 -6.44 14.74 -27.09
N LYS A 99 -7.27 14.93 -26.04
CA LYS A 99 -7.02 14.38 -24.70
C LYS A 99 -7.73 13.06 -24.45
N ASN A 100 -8.88 12.81 -25.11
CA ASN A 100 -9.64 11.58 -24.94
C ASN A 100 -10.15 10.99 -26.27
N PRO A 101 -9.24 10.44 -27.10
CA PRO A 101 -9.61 9.87 -28.40
C PRO A 101 -10.61 8.69 -28.28
N SER A 102 -10.74 8.08 -27.09
CA SER A 102 -11.69 6.98 -26.85
C SER A 102 -13.17 7.40 -26.96
N LEU A 103 -13.46 8.71 -26.88
CA LEU A 103 -14.80 9.27 -27.08
C LEU A 103 -15.29 9.19 -28.54
N GLY A 104 -14.42 8.79 -29.47
CA GLY A 104 -14.74 8.69 -30.89
C GLY A 104 -14.89 10.05 -31.59
N ILE A 105 -14.37 11.12 -30.98
CA ILE A 105 -14.33 12.46 -31.57
C ILE A 105 -13.04 12.57 -32.37
N GLU A 106 -13.16 12.64 -33.70
CA GLU A 106 -12.01 12.74 -34.59
C GLU A 106 -11.35 14.12 -34.51
N GLY A 107 -10.01 14.15 -34.56
CA GLY A 107 -9.24 15.39 -34.59
C GLY A 107 -9.47 16.18 -35.88
N CYS A 108 -9.39 17.52 -35.78
CA CYS A 108 -9.61 18.42 -36.91
C CYS A 108 -8.47 19.44 -37.02
N SER A 109 -7.94 19.68 -38.22
CA SER A 109 -6.78 20.57 -38.46
C SER A 109 -7.12 22.07 -38.42
N LEU A 110 -8.25 22.46 -37.82
CA LEU A 110 -8.73 23.85 -37.79
C LEU A 110 -8.05 24.70 -36.71
N CYS A 111 -7.53 24.07 -35.66
CA CYS A 111 -7.00 24.77 -34.49
C CYS A 111 -5.50 25.01 -34.63
N SER A 112 -5.08 26.27 -34.57
CA SER A 112 -3.68 26.67 -34.60
C SER A 112 -3.12 27.05 -33.22
N ALA A 113 -3.99 27.23 -32.23
CA ALA A 113 -3.64 27.58 -30.86
C ALA A 113 -3.93 26.40 -29.91
N PRO A 114 -3.14 26.24 -28.83
CA PRO A 114 -3.45 25.30 -27.76
C PRO A 114 -4.78 25.69 -27.11
N SER A 115 -5.62 24.70 -26.84
CA SER A 115 -6.89 24.87 -26.14
C SER A 115 -6.67 25.01 -24.62
N GLU A 116 -7.68 25.51 -23.91
CA GLU A 116 -7.61 25.73 -22.46
C GLU A 116 -7.64 24.44 -21.62
N GLY A 117 -7.83 23.28 -22.25
CA GLY A 117 -7.98 21.99 -21.58
C GLY A 117 -9.41 21.75 -21.09
N CYS A 118 -9.68 20.52 -20.67
CA CYS A 118 -10.92 20.17 -20.01
C CYS A 118 -10.92 20.59 -18.54
N LYS A 119 -12.11 20.84 -17.99
CA LYS A 119 -12.29 21.32 -16.62
C LYS A 119 -13.47 20.67 -15.91
N ILE A 120 -13.37 20.48 -14.61
CA ILE A 120 -14.45 20.04 -13.71
C ILE A 120 -14.57 21.07 -12.60
N GLN A 121 -15.72 21.75 -12.50
CA GLN A 121 -15.92 22.81 -11.51
C GLN A 121 -14.78 23.86 -11.49
N ASN A 122 -14.25 24.19 -12.68
CA ASN A 122 -13.08 25.08 -12.91
C ASN A 122 -11.70 24.52 -12.55
N GLN A 123 -11.59 23.28 -12.08
CA GLN A 123 -10.31 22.57 -11.91
C GLN A 123 -9.93 21.88 -13.21
N ALA A 124 -8.63 21.77 -13.53
CA ALA A 124 -8.18 21.09 -14.74
C ALA A 124 -8.52 19.59 -14.70
N ASP A 125 -8.94 19.05 -15.85
CA ASP A 125 -9.15 17.64 -16.15
C ASP A 125 -8.28 17.33 -17.38
N THR A 126 -7.13 16.66 -17.17
CA THR A 126 -6.14 16.44 -18.24
C THR A 126 -6.58 15.40 -19.25
N ASN A 127 -7.46 14.49 -18.82
CA ASN A 127 -7.90 13.33 -19.60
C ASN A 127 -9.31 13.51 -20.16
N CYS A 128 -10.00 14.59 -19.81
CA CYS A 128 -11.39 14.84 -20.21
C CYS A 128 -12.31 13.64 -19.90
N ASP A 129 -12.12 12.98 -18.76
CA ASP A 129 -12.86 11.79 -18.33
C ASP A 129 -13.80 12.06 -17.15
N GLY A 130 -13.93 13.35 -16.77
CA GLY A 130 -14.82 13.74 -15.69
C GLY A 130 -14.32 13.28 -14.31
N GLU A 131 -13.05 12.91 -14.20
CA GLU A 131 -12.32 12.88 -12.93
C GLU A 131 -11.45 14.15 -12.84
N PRO A 132 -11.49 14.88 -11.71
CA PRO A 132 -10.58 16.00 -11.55
C PRO A 132 -9.18 15.43 -11.67
N ASN A 133 -8.26 16.19 -12.27
CA ASN A 133 -6.86 15.88 -12.06
C ASN A 133 -6.67 15.82 -10.55
N GLN A 134 -6.45 14.62 -10.00
CA GLN A 134 -5.44 14.52 -8.98
C GLN A 134 -4.25 15.17 -9.64
N LEU A 135 -3.91 16.39 -9.21
CA LEU A 135 -2.70 17.06 -9.62
C LEU A 135 -1.66 15.96 -9.66
N THR A 136 -1.15 15.61 -10.84
CA THR A 136 0.18 15.05 -10.92
C THR A 136 1.03 16.16 -10.35
N GLN A 137 1.17 16.15 -9.02
CA GLN A 137 2.19 16.86 -8.30
C GLN A 137 3.45 16.46 -9.06
N GLU A 138 4.01 17.40 -9.83
CA GLU A 138 5.44 17.42 -9.97
C GLU A 138 5.96 17.31 -8.55
N THR A 139 6.50 16.14 -8.26
CA THR A 139 6.98 15.68 -6.97
C THR A 139 7.94 16.70 -6.40
N SER A 140 7.44 17.66 -5.65
CA SER A 140 8.19 18.28 -4.57
C SER A 140 8.26 17.24 -3.46
N GLY A 141 9.09 16.21 -3.66
CA GLY A 141 9.55 15.31 -2.60
C GLY A 141 8.48 14.78 -1.65
N ALA A 142 7.26 14.48 -2.12
CA ALA A 142 6.43 13.52 -1.40
C ALA A 142 7.27 12.25 -1.32
N ASN A 143 7.70 11.90 -0.10
CA ASN A 143 8.36 10.63 0.16
C ASN A 143 7.47 9.56 -0.48
N LYS A 144 7.88 8.99 -1.61
CA LYS A 144 7.37 7.68 -1.97
C LYS A 144 7.62 6.83 -0.74
N ASP A 145 6.59 6.22 -0.17
CA ASP A 145 6.78 5.39 1.01
C ASP A 145 7.64 4.20 0.60
N TYR A 146 8.92 4.35 0.87
CA TYR A 146 9.92 3.34 0.62
C TYR A 146 9.89 2.40 1.81
N TYR A 147 9.31 1.23 1.63
CA TYR A 147 9.41 0.16 2.61
C TYR A 147 10.73 -0.55 2.40
N PHE A 148 11.67 -0.27 3.29
CA PHE A 148 13.03 -0.80 3.23
C PHE A 148 13.12 -2.17 3.86
N PHE A 149 13.67 -3.15 3.13
CA PHE A 149 14.07 -4.42 3.73
C PHE A 149 15.57 -4.45 4.00
N GLN A 150 15.93 -4.91 5.20
CA GLN A 150 17.31 -5.04 5.65
C GLN A 150 17.82 -6.47 5.41
N ALA A 151 19.01 -6.60 4.84
CA ALA A 151 19.77 -7.83 4.85
C ALA A 151 20.72 -7.83 6.06
N ASP A 152 21.03 -9.00 6.60
CA ASP A 152 22.04 -9.12 7.65
C ASP A 152 23.40 -8.73 7.09
N THR A 153 23.90 -7.55 7.46
CA THR A 153 25.04 -6.90 6.80
C THR A 153 26.40 -7.49 7.14
N SER A 154 26.47 -8.51 8.02
CA SER A 154 27.75 -8.99 8.56
C SER A 154 28.68 -9.64 7.54
N ASP A 155 28.15 -10.13 6.41
CA ASP A 155 28.92 -10.92 5.41
C ASP A 155 28.95 -10.29 4.00
N LEU A 156 28.48 -9.06 3.83
CA LEU A 156 28.22 -8.49 2.51
C LEU A 156 29.43 -7.71 2.00
N LYS A 157 29.94 -8.10 0.81
CA LYS A 157 31.00 -7.39 0.10
C LYS A 157 30.37 -6.46 -0.93
N GLU A 158 30.80 -5.21 -0.93
CA GLU A 158 30.43 -4.24 -1.97
C GLU A 158 31.03 -4.71 -3.30
N ASN A 159 30.18 -5.11 -4.23
CA ASN A 159 30.62 -5.51 -5.56
C ASN A 159 30.83 -4.24 -6.40
N ASP A 160 32.01 -4.08 -7.03
CA ASP A 160 32.33 -2.93 -7.90
C ASP A 160 31.62 -2.99 -9.27
N GLY A 161 30.72 -3.96 -9.42
CA GLY A 161 30.26 -4.57 -10.65
C GLY A 161 29.18 -3.80 -11.42
N LYS A 162 29.50 -2.61 -11.94
CA LYS A 162 28.74 -2.09 -13.10
C LYS A 162 28.80 -3.03 -14.31
N GLN A 163 29.78 -3.94 -14.35
CA GLN A 163 29.89 -4.97 -15.37
C GLN A 163 29.20 -6.23 -14.85
N ASN A 164 28.33 -6.84 -15.68
CA ASN A 164 27.75 -8.18 -15.49
C ASN A 164 26.40 -8.28 -14.75
N LEU A 165 25.65 -7.18 -14.61
CA LEU A 165 24.31 -7.14 -13.98
C LEU A 165 23.34 -8.21 -14.54
N GLU A 166 23.26 -8.35 -15.87
CA GLU A 166 22.40 -9.36 -16.51
C GLU A 166 22.75 -10.80 -16.13
N LYS A 167 24.05 -11.10 -15.93
CA LYS A 167 24.47 -12.43 -15.49
C LYS A 167 24.14 -12.64 -14.02
N ILE A 168 24.31 -11.63 -13.16
CA ILE A 168 23.92 -11.71 -11.75
C ILE A 168 22.41 -11.93 -11.66
N LYS A 169 21.63 -11.17 -12.42
CA LYS A 169 20.18 -11.31 -12.54
C LYS A 169 19.78 -12.73 -12.94
N ALA A 170 20.45 -13.30 -13.93
CA ALA A 170 20.22 -14.68 -14.39
C ALA A 170 20.68 -15.75 -13.37
N GLU A 171 21.81 -15.55 -12.68
CA GLU A 171 22.31 -16.49 -11.66
C GLU A 171 21.39 -16.54 -10.43
N LEU A 172 20.85 -15.38 -10.04
CA LEU A 172 19.91 -15.23 -8.93
C LEU A 172 18.46 -15.52 -9.30
N ASN A 173 18.15 -15.80 -10.57
CA ASN A 173 16.78 -15.94 -11.09
C ASN A 173 15.87 -14.74 -10.74
N ILE A 174 16.39 -13.51 -10.81
CA ILE A 174 15.58 -12.31 -10.58
C ILE A 174 14.68 -12.09 -11.81
N PRO A 175 13.35 -12.18 -11.68
CA PRO A 175 12.46 -12.00 -12.82
C PRO A 175 12.33 -10.52 -13.20
N ASP A 176 11.87 -10.21 -14.41
CA ASP A 176 11.52 -8.83 -14.79
C ASP A 176 10.24 -8.34 -14.09
N LYS A 177 9.35 -9.28 -13.80
CA LYS A 177 8.09 -9.07 -13.09
C LYS A 177 7.89 -10.19 -12.08
N PHE A 178 7.48 -9.84 -10.87
CA PHE A 178 7.19 -10.77 -9.82
C PHE A 178 5.68 -10.89 -9.64
N CYS A 179 5.14 -12.04 -10.01
CA CYS A 179 3.75 -12.42 -9.78
C CYS A 179 3.73 -13.35 -8.56
N TYR A 180 3.12 -12.91 -7.46
CA TYR A 180 3.31 -13.55 -6.16
C TYR A 180 2.79 -14.99 -6.14
N TRP A 181 1.60 -15.25 -6.71
CA TRP A 181 0.99 -16.57 -6.66
C TRP A 181 1.74 -17.57 -7.55
N GLU A 182 2.12 -17.17 -8.76
CA GLU A 182 2.94 -17.96 -9.67
C GLU A 182 4.29 -18.29 -9.06
N ALA A 183 5.01 -17.30 -8.52
CA ALA A 183 6.32 -17.50 -7.90
C ALA A 183 6.24 -18.46 -6.71
N LEU A 184 5.22 -18.31 -5.87
CA LEU A 184 4.99 -19.20 -4.73
C LEU A 184 4.68 -20.63 -5.20
N ALA A 185 3.87 -20.80 -6.24
CA ALA A 185 3.57 -22.10 -6.85
C ALA A 185 4.84 -22.79 -7.37
N GLU A 186 5.68 -22.05 -8.09
CA GLU A 186 6.92 -22.57 -8.68
C GLU A 186 7.93 -23.02 -7.62
N VAL A 187 8.16 -22.20 -6.59
CA VAL A 187 9.09 -22.53 -5.50
C VAL A 187 8.67 -23.83 -4.80
N TYR A 188 7.39 -23.99 -4.50
CA TYR A 188 6.92 -25.17 -3.76
C TYR A 188 6.65 -26.39 -4.64
N LYS A 189 6.48 -26.22 -5.95
CA LYS A 189 6.50 -27.35 -6.89
C LYS A 189 7.85 -28.07 -6.88
N GLU A 190 8.95 -27.33 -6.76
CA GLU A 190 10.29 -27.91 -6.66
C GLU A 190 10.56 -28.48 -5.27
N LYS A 191 10.26 -27.71 -4.21
CA LYS A 191 10.55 -28.12 -2.82
C LYS A 191 9.64 -29.24 -2.30
N CYS A 192 8.39 -29.29 -2.75
CA CYS A 192 7.36 -30.18 -2.24
C CYS A 192 6.73 -31.02 -3.36
N PRO A 193 7.47 -32.00 -3.93
CA PRO A 193 7.01 -32.79 -5.07
C PRO A 193 5.77 -33.65 -4.79
N GLN A 194 5.41 -33.84 -3.51
CA GLN A 194 4.18 -34.50 -3.10
C GLN A 194 2.93 -33.63 -3.24
N LEU A 195 3.08 -32.30 -3.35
CA LEU A 195 1.99 -31.40 -3.61
C LEU A 195 1.82 -31.28 -5.12
N SER A 196 0.66 -31.70 -5.62
CA SER A 196 0.33 -31.51 -7.03
C SER A 196 0.13 -30.02 -7.33
N TYR A 197 0.34 -29.64 -8.60
CA TYR A 197 0.07 -28.27 -9.05
C TYR A 197 -1.40 -27.86 -8.79
N LEU A 198 -2.33 -28.82 -8.91
CA LEU A 198 -3.74 -28.59 -8.60
C LEU A 198 -3.95 -28.30 -7.11
N GLU A 199 -3.23 -28.98 -6.21
CA GLU A 199 -3.31 -28.70 -4.78
C GLU A 199 -2.73 -27.33 -4.45
N LEU A 200 -1.62 -26.93 -5.09
CA LEU A 200 -1.04 -25.59 -4.92
C LEU A 200 -1.98 -24.49 -5.44
N ASP A 201 -2.52 -24.66 -6.64
CA ASP A 201 -3.47 -23.73 -7.26
C ASP A 201 -4.77 -23.61 -6.44
N GLN A 202 -5.29 -24.74 -5.95
CA GLN A 202 -6.45 -24.76 -5.06
C GLN A 202 -6.21 -24.03 -3.75
N ILE A 203 -4.99 -24.00 -3.21
CA ILE A 203 -4.67 -23.16 -2.05
C ILE A 203 -4.84 -21.69 -2.43
N PHE A 204 -4.29 -21.25 -3.55
CA PHE A 204 -4.28 -19.82 -3.90
C PHE A 204 -5.67 -19.33 -4.27
N GLU A 205 -6.44 -20.13 -5.00
CA GLU A 205 -7.85 -19.85 -5.25
C GLU A 205 -8.66 -19.79 -3.95
N LYS A 206 -8.34 -20.67 -2.99
CA LYS A 206 -8.94 -20.62 -1.66
C LYS A 206 -8.53 -19.37 -0.89
N LYS A 207 -7.26 -18.98 -0.91
CA LYS A 207 -6.82 -17.72 -0.30
C LYS A 207 -7.60 -16.54 -0.88
N ARG A 208 -7.68 -16.45 -2.21
CA ARG A 208 -8.45 -15.44 -2.94
C ARG A 208 -9.89 -15.36 -2.46
N GLN A 209 -10.60 -16.48 -2.44
CA GLN A 209 -11.98 -16.57 -1.96
C GLN A 209 -12.15 -16.15 -0.49
N TYR A 210 -11.19 -16.49 0.38
CA TYR A 210 -11.25 -16.11 1.80
C TYR A 210 -11.20 -14.59 1.92
N TYR A 211 -10.29 -13.96 1.17
CA TYR A 211 -10.16 -12.53 1.20
C TYR A 211 -11.35 -11.81 0.57
N GLU A 212 -11.90 -12.32 -0.53
CA GLU A 212 -13.16 -11.81 -1.08
C GLU A 212 -14.29 -11.84 -0.04
N ALA A 213 -14.39 -12.93 0.73
CA ALA A 213 -15.40 -13.11 1.77
C ALA A 213 -15.16 -12.26 3.03
N ASN A 214 -13.95 -11.77 3.24
CA ASN A 214 -13.54 -10.95 4.40
C ASN A 214 -13.01 -9.58 3.94
N ARG A 215 -13.52 -9.07 2.81
CA ARG A 215 -13.08 -7.80 2.22
C ARG A 215 -13.35 -6.61 3.15
N ASP A 216 -14.31 -6.72 4.06
CA ASP A 216 -14.56 -5.76 5.14
C ASP A 216 -13.42 -5.72 6.17
N VAL A 217 -12.76 -6.85 6.40
CA VAL A 217 -11.59 -6.96 7.28
C VAL A 217 -10.30 -6.58 6.55
N TRP A 218 -10.25 -6.77 5.22
CA TRP A 218 -9.09 -6.53 4.36
C TRP A 218 -9.44 -5.68 3.13
N PRO A 219 -9.97 -4.45 3.30
CA PRO A 219 -10.50 -3.70 2.17
C PRO A 219 -9.42 -3.26 1.18
N TRP A 220 -8.17 -3.23 1.64
CA TRP A 220 -7.02 -2.77 0.89
C TRP A 220 -6.38 -3.85 0.04
N THR A 221 -6.67 -5.14 0.19
CA THR A 221 -5.86 -6.15 -0.52
C THR A 221 -6.54 -6.58 -1.82
N ASN A 222 -5.83 -6.40 -2.95
CA ASN A 222 -6.24 -6.82 -4.27
C ASN A 222 -5.83 -8.28 -4.49
N PHE A 223 -6.83 -9.14 -4.64
CA PHE A 223 -6.64 -10.55 -4.98
C PHE A 223 -7.26 -10.92 -6.33
N ASP A 224 -7.75 -9.91 -7.06
CA ASP A 224 -8.20 -10.10 -8.42
C ASP A 224 -6.95 -10.25 -9.29
N GLU A 225 -6.71 -11.49 -9.74
CA GLU A 225 -5.59 -11.90 -10.61
C GLU A 225 -4.23 -11.96 -9.90
N ASP A 226 -3.25 -12.63 -10.51
CA ASP A 226 -1.88 -12.65 -10.01
C ASP A 226 -1.23 -11.30 -10.33
N TYR A 227 -1.39 -10.36 -9.41
CA TYR A 227 -0.88 -9.01 -9.56
C TYR A 227 0.65 -9.03 -9.62
N CYS A 228 1.18 -8.78 -10.81
CA CYS A 228 2.60 -8.78 -11.06
C CYS A 228 3.19 -7.36 -10.93
N VAL A 229 4.22 -7.20 -10.12
CA VAL A 229 4.99 -5.95 -10.02
C VAL A 229 6.33 -6.07 -10.74
N PRO A 230 6.78 -5.05 -11.49
CA PRO A 230 8.15 -5.02 -12.00
C PRO A 230 9.18 -5.17 -10.88
N VAL A 231 10.22 -5.96 -11.14
CA VAL A 231 11.38 -6.06 -10.26
C VAL A 231 12.54 -5.29 -10.90
N ILE A 232 12.94 -4.23 -10.23
CA ILE A 232 14.03 -3.37 -10.65
C ILE A 232 15.31 -3.84 -9.96
N PHE A 233 16.28 -4.24 -10.77
CA PHE A 233 17.63 -4.59 -10.34
C PHE A 233 18.59 -3.84 -11.26
N SER A 234 18.80 -2.55 -10.98
CA SER A 234 19.54 -1.62 -11.84
C SER A 234 20.38 -0.67 -11.00
N TYR A 235 21.65 -0.47 -11.38
CA TYR A 235 22.54 0.49 -10.70
C TYR A 235 22.13 1.94 -10.95
N GLU A 236 21.53 2.22 -12.11
CA GLU A 236 21.11 3.55 -12.52
C GLU A 236 19.78 3.97 -11.89
N GLU A 237 18.84 3.03 -11.77
CA GLU A 237 17.52 3.26 -11.15
C GLU A 237 17.57 3.14 -9.62
N TRP A 238 18.62 2.52 -9.09
CA TRP A 238 18.89 2.54 -7.66
C TRP A 238 19.34 3.93 -7.22
N ASP A 239 18.38 4.76 -6.83
CA ASP A 239 18.61 6.00 -6.10
C ASP A 239 18.51 5.73 -4.59
N PRO A 240 19.61 5.48 -3.87
CA PRO A 240 19.56 5.24 -2.43
C PRO A 240 19.22 6.51 -1.62
N GLY A 241 18.91 7.64 -2.27
CA GLY A 241 18.93 8.94 -1.64
C GLY A 241 20.36 9.29 -1.14
N PRO A 242 20.53 10.40 -0.41
CA PRO A 242 21.84 10.78 0.12
C PRO A 242 22.31 9.81 1.21
N ARG A 243 23.02 8.77 0.77
CA ARG A 243 24.13 8.04 1.43
C ARG A 243 24.21 8.21 2.95
N ALA A 244 23.32 7.55 3.68
CA ALA A 244 23.65 7.09 5.02
C ALA A 244 24.28 5.69 4.90
N SER A 245 25.37 5.47 5.62
CA SER A 245 25.86 4.12 5.93
C SER A 245 24.69 3.22 6.34
N GLY A 246 24.45 2.11 5.62
CA GLY A 246 23.26 1.27 5.85
C GLY A 246 22.18 1.38 4.77
N ALA A 247 22.59 1.53 3.51
CA ALA A 247 21.64 1.46 2.39
C ALA A 247 20.82 0.17 2.51
N PRO A 248 19.50 0.22 2.31
CA PRO A 248 18.65 -0.95 2.43
C PRO A 248 19.05 -2.01 1.39
N ALA A 249 18.76 -3.27 1.68
CA ALA A 249 18.96 -4.35 0.73
C ALA A 249 17.95 -4.24 -0.43
N GLY A 250 16.83 -3.58 -0.20
CA GLY A 250 15.94 -3.18 -1.28
C GLY A 250 14.79 -2.36 -0.73
N TYR A 251 13.88 -1.99 -1.61
CA TYR A 251 12.64 -1.36 -1.18
C TYR A 251 11.47 -1.71 -2.09
N TRP A 252 10.27 -1.58 -1.56
CA TRP A 252 9.03 -1.64 -2.31
C TRP A 252 8.30 -0.29 -2.25
N ASN A 253 7.63 0.08 -3.34
CA ASN A 253 6.89 1.35 -3.47
C ASN A 253 5.48 1.18 -4.07
N HIS A 254 4.82 0.05 -3.80
CA HIS A 254 3.53 -0.39 -4.37
C HIS A 254 3.54 -0.77 -5.85
N GLU A 255 4.33 -0.08 -6.66
CA GLU A 255 4.40 -0.30 -8.10
C GLU A 255 5.53 -1.26 -8.47
N THR A 256 6.66 -1.18 -7.76
CA THR A 256 7.87 -1.95 -8.10
C THR A 256 8.55 -2.52 -6.85
N ILE A 257 9.25 -3.64 -7.04
CA ILE A 257 10.20 -4.18 -6.06
C ILE A 257 11.59 -3.82 -6.54
N ASN A 258 12.34 -3.06 -5.75
CA ASN A 258 13.67 -2.59 -6.10
C ASN A 258 14.66 -3.39 -5.26
N ILE A 259 15.47 -4.21 -5.91
CA ILE A 259 16.53 -4.97 -5.27
C ILE A 259 17.82 -4.18 -5.43
N ASN A 260 18.56 -3.99 -4.34
CA ASN A 260 19.80 -3.26 -4.38
C ASN A 260 20.90 -4.08 -5.09
N PRO A 261 21.41 -3.63 -6.25
CA PRO A 261 22.42 -4.36 -7.02
C PRO A 261 23.83 -4.23 -6.44
N TYR A 262 24.03 -3.40 -5.42
CA TYR A 262 25.30 -3.28 -4.69
C TYR A 262 25.46 -4.37 -3.64
N TYR A 263 24.40 -5.12 -3.33
CA TYR A 263 24.43 -6.24 -2.38
C TYR A 263 24.72 -7.56 -3.07
N GLU A 264 25.53 -8.41 -2.41
CA GLU A 264 25.63 -9.83 -2.75
C GLU A 264 24.41 -10.56 -2.20
N TRP A 265 23.72 -11.31 -3.07
CA TRP A 265 22.52 -12.03 -2.70
C TRP A 265 22.75 -13.53 -2.74
N GLU A 266 22.30 -14.23 -1.70
CA GLU A 266 22.04 -15.66 -1.82
C GLU A 266 20.70 -15.87 -2.53
N LYS A 267 20.66 -16.82 -3.47
CA LYS A 267 19.48 -17.06 -4.31
C LYS A 267 18.25 -17.42 -3.46
N GLU A 268 18.43 -18.27 -2.46
CA GLU A 268 17.38 -18.72 -1.55
C GLU A 268 16.86 -17.56 -0.69
N TYR A 269 17.77 -16.73 -0.17
CA TYR A 269 17.40 -15.54 0.60
C TYR A 269 16.61 -14.55 -0.25
N LEU A 270 17.10 -14.24 -1.46
CA LEU A 270 16.41 -13.32 -2.36
C LEU A 270 15.04 -13.82 -2.79
N SER A 271 14.90 -15.13 -3.06
CA SER A 271 13.60 -15.74 -3.34
C SER A 271 12.64 -15.56 -2.17
N HIS A 272 13.10 -15.69 -0.94
CA HIS A 272 12.28 -15.43 0.26
C HIS A 272 11.89 -13.96 0.37
N VAL A 273 12.83 -13.03 0.17
CA VAL A 273 12.55 -11.58 0.18
C VAL A 273 11.50 -11.24 -0.86
N LEU A 274 11.68 -11.68 -2.11
CA LEU A 274 10.70 -11.46 -3.18
C LEU A 274 9.31 -12.02 -2.83
N LEU A 275 9.25 -13.20 -2.23
CA LEU A 275 7.99 -13.76 -1.75
C LEU A 275 7.40 -12.97 -0.57
N HIS A 276 8.19 -12.35 0.29
CA HIS A 276 7.70 -11.49 1.36
C HIS A 276 7.15 -10.17 0.80
N GLU A 277 7.97 -9.45 0.02
CA GLU A 277 7.60 -8.17 -0.60
C GLU A 277 6.48 -8.33 -1.63
N GLY A 278 6.39 -9.47 -2.30
CA GLY A 278 5.28 -9.78 -3.19
C GLY A 278 3.93 -9.99 -2.47
N VAL A 279 3.92 -10.26 -1.16
CA VAL A 279 2.65 -10.20 -0.39
C VAL A 279 2.21 -8.75 -0.25
N HIS A 280 3.16 -7.85 0.00
CA HIS A 280 2.89 -6.42 0.10
C HIS A 280 2.36 -5.86 -1.24
N SER A 281 2.83 -6.36 -2.40
CA SER A 281 2.27 -5.92 -3.69
C SER A 281 0.78 -6.24 -3.89
N LEU A 282 0.25 -7.25 -3.19
CA LEU A 282 -1.19 -7.51 -3.18
C LEU A 282 -1.96 -6.49 -2.34
N GLN A 283 -1.31 -5.81 -1.41
CA GLN A 283 -1.92 -4.79 -0.55
C GLN A 283 -1.94 -3.47 -1.32
N LYS A 284 -3.13 -3.02 -1.76
CA LYS A 284 -3.33 -1.72 -2.40
C LYS A 284 -2.82 -0.61 -1.48
N ALA A 285 -2.17 0.36 -2.10
CA ALA A 285 -1.73 1.63 -1.51
C ALA A 285 -2.87 2.54 -1.04
N GLU A 286 -4.12 2.07 -0.96
CA GLU A 286 -5.28 2.88 -0.52
C GLU A 286 -5.35 3.04 0.99
N ALA A 287 -4.40 2.51 1.76
CA ALA A 287 -4.14 3.12 3.06
C ALA A 287 -3.80 4.58 2.76
N GLU A 288 -4.71 5.51 3.05
CA GLU A 288 -4.40 6.94 3.07
C GLU A 288 -3.18 7.08 3.99
N VAL A 289 -1.98 7.03 3.42
CA VAL A 289 -0.79 7.45 4.11
C VAL A 289 -1.03 8.93 4.29
N ILE A 290 -1.40 9.28 5.52
CA ILE A 290 -1.52 10.65 5.93
C ILE A 290 -0.18 11.29 5.57
N ASP A 291 -0.16 12.12 4.54
CA ASP A 291 1.04 12.85 4.15
C ASP A 291 1.38 13.81 5.30
N THR A 292 2.31 13.34 6.12
CA THR A 292 2.78 14.04 7.31
C THR A 292 3.96 14.96 7.02
N SER A 293 4.41 15.01 5.77
CA SER A 293 5.63 15.72 5.39
C SER A 293 5.48 17.25 5.48
N GLU A 294 4.28 17.77 5.18
CA GLU A 294 3.93 19.18 5.35
C GLU A 294 3.30 19.51 6.71
N MET A 295 2.98 18.48 7.50
CA MET A 295 2.38 18.65 8.83
C MET A 295 3.43 19.09 9.85
N THR A 296 3.09 20.10 10.64
CA THR A 296 3.80 20.38 11.90
C THR A 296 3.79 19.14 12.79
N SER A 297 4.74 19.03 13.72
CA SER A 297 4.78 17.88 14.65
C SER A 297 3.44 17.65 15.36
N GLN A 298 2.70 18.71 15.67
CA GLN A 298 1.37 18.62 16.29
C GLN A 298 0.30 18.11 15.33
N GLU A 299 0.24 18.60 14.10
CA GLU A 299 -0.70 18.11 13.08
C GLU A 299 -0.44 16.65 12.72
N ARG A 300 0.84 16.24 12.74
CA ARG A 300 1.27 14.84 12.63
C ARG A 300 0.64 13.98 13.71
N TRP A 301 0.75 14.44 14.96
CA TRP A 301 0.16 13.75 16.11
C TRP A 301 -1.36 13.70 16.05
N ASP A 302 -2.01 14.80 15.68
CA ASP A 302 -3.47 14.90 15.61
C ASP A 302 -4.04 14.03 14.46
N ALA A 303 -3.33 13.93 13.35
CA ALA A 303 -3.73 13.11 12.21
C ALA A 303 -3.54 11.61 12.48
N ILE A 304 -2.41 11.24 13.11
CA ILE A 304 -2.19 9.88 13.64
C ILE A 304 -3.30 9.52 14.64
N GLN A 305 -3.62 10.43 15.55
CA GLN A 305 -4.69 10.26 16.54
C GLN A 305 -6.06 10.07 15.87
N LYS A 306 -6.37 10.87 14.85
CA LYS A 306 -7.62 10.76 14.09
C LYS A 306 -7.73 9.45 13.30
N ALA A 307 -6.63 8.97 12.70
CA ALA A 307 -6.57 7.66 12.04
C ALA A 307 -6.83 6.50 13.04
N PHE A 308 -6.26 6.59 14.24
CA PHE A 308 -6.51 5.64 15.32
C PHE A 308 -7.93 5.71 15.89
N GLU A 309 -8.61 6.87 15.79
CA GLU A 309 -10.00 7.04 16.22
C GLU A 309 -11.02 6.51 15.20
N THR A 310 -10.65 6.42 13.91
CA THR A 310 -11.55 5.96 12.84
C THR A 310 -11.50 4.46 12.53
N ASP A 311 -10.47 3.74 13.00
CA ASP A 311 -10.36 2.29 12.80
C ASP A 311 -11.16 1.54 13.89
N THR A 312 -12.33 1.03 13.53
CA THR A 312 -13.33 0.57 14.49
C THR A 312 -13.12 -0.84 15.02
N HIS A 313 -12.14 -1.61 14.53
CA HIS A 313 -11.94 -2.99 15.00
C HIS A 313 -10.46 -3.36 15.19
N VAL A 314 -9.85 -2.93 16.31
CA VAL A 314 -9.30 -3.77 17.39
C VAL A 314 -8.99 -2.84 18.59
N GLY A 315 -9.76 -2.95 19.68
CA GLY A 315 -9.43 -2.38 21.00
C GLY A 315 -9.74 -0.89 21.19
N THR A 316 -10.76 -0.60 22.00
CA THR A 316 -11.25 0.74 22.38
C THR A 316 -10.13 1.71 22.80
N GLY A 317 -9.99 2.79 22.03
CA GLY A 317 -9.01 3.86 22.17
C GLY A 317 -9.18 4.85 23.33
N GLU A 318 -9.98 4.53 24.36
CA GLU A 318 -10.09 5.39 25.55
C GLU A 318 -8.96 5.15 26.58
N GLU A 319 -8.25 4.01 26.53
CA GLU A 319 -7.08 3.77 27.41
C GLU A 319 -5.75 4.26 26.82
N SER A 320 -5.65 4.46 25.50
CA SER A 320 -4.43 4.92 24.82
C SER A 320 -4.22 6.44 24.92
N GLN A 321 -5.30 7.23 25.06
CA GLN A 321 -5.22 8.69 25.22
C GLN A 321 -4.62 9.13 26.58
N GLY A 322 -4.63 8.26 27.59
CA GLY A 322 -3.95 8.49 28.87
C GLY A 322 -2.45 8.18 28.88
N VAL A 323 -1.95 7.40 27.91
CA VAL A 323 -0.56 6.91 27.92
C VAL A 323 0.37 7.78 27.08
N ILE A 324 -0.10 8.37 25.98
CA ILE A 324 0.74 9.24 25.14
C ILE A 324 0.90 10.64 25.78
N SER A 325 -0.08 11.09 26.56
CA SER A 325 -0.02 12.38 27.27
C SER A 325 0.56 12.31 28.68
N GLN A 326 0.76 11.11 29.26
CA GLN A 326 1.31 10.96 30.62
C GLN A 326 2.49 9.99 30.76
N ALA A 327 2.85 9.19 29.75
CA ALA A 327 4.07 8.38 29.82
C ALA A 327 5.28 9.12 29.22
N ASP A 328 5.85 10.01 30.04
CA ASP A 328 7.21 9.77 30.53
C ASP A 328 8.37 9.74 29.51
N GLY A 329 8.19 10.20 28.26
CA GLY A 329 9.34 10.55 27.42
C GLY A 329 10.08 11.73 28.01
N THR A 330 9.34 12.76 28.42
CA THR A 330 9.87 13.94 29.12
C THR A 330 10.34 13.61 30.52
N GLN A 331 9.67 12.72 31.27
CA GLN A 331 10.10 12.37 32.63
C GLN A 331 11.28 11.38 32.62
N VAL A 332 11.38 10.44 31.68
CA VAL A 332 12.62 9.68 31.40
C VAL A 332 13.74 10.60 30.95
N LEU A 333 13.49 11.55 30.04
CA LEU A 333 14.48 12.54 29.63
C LEU A 333 14.89 13.45 30.80
N ASN A 334 13.96 13.85 31.67
CA ASN A 334 14.23 14.64 32.87
C ASN A 334 15.00 13.84 33.92
N ASP A 335 14.69 12.55 34.12
CA ASP A 335 15.40 11.66 35.04
C ASP A 335 16.80 11.36 34.50
N LEU A 336 16.95 11.23 33.18
CA LEU A 336 18.24 11.14 32.48
C LEU A 336 19.02 12.45 32.56
N GLU A 337 18.37 13.61 32.43
CA GLU A 337 18.98 14.94 32.59
C GLU A 337 19.36 15.20 34.05
N GLU A 338 18.53 14.83 35.03
CA GLU A 338 18.82 14.99 36.46
C GLU A 338 19.96 14.06 36.89
N ALA A 339 19.96 12.81 36.39
CA ALA A 339 21.10 11.92 36.54
C ALA A 339 22.36 12.49 35.84
N ASN A 340 22.23 13.04 34.62
CA ASN A 340 23.32 13.67 33.88
C ASN A 340 23.89 14.88 34.63
N GLU A 341 23.05 15.76 35.18
CA GLU A 341 23.46 16.90 36.00
C GLU A 341 24.13 16.46 37.30
N TYR A 342 23.61 15.43 37.98
CA TYR A 342 24.26 14.81 39.14
C TYR A 342 25.64 14.22 38.80
N PHE A 343 25.79 13.60 37.63
CA PHE A 343 27.07 13.06 37.14
C PHE A 343 28.03 14.17 36.64
N LYS A 344 27.52 15.25 36.02
CA LYS A 344 28.28 16.42 35.56
C LYS A 344 28.96 17.14 36.72
N GLU A 345 28.27 17.27 37.85
CA GLU A 345 28.80 17.94 39.04
C GLU A 345 29.94 17.14 39.71
N ARG A 346 29.95 15.81 39.57
CA ARG A 346 30.92 14.92 40.22
C ARG A 346 31.99 14.31 39.32
N SER A 347 31.80 14.26 37.99
CA SER A 347 32.70 13.52 37.09
C SER A 347 32.70 14.06 35.65
N LYS A 348 33.18 15.30 35.49
CA LYS A 348 33.24 16.03 34.21
C LYS A 348 33.78 15.22 33.01
N ASN A 349 34.80 14.37 33.21
CA ASN A 349 35.40 13.54 32.14
C ASN A 349 34.60 12.27 31.78
N VAL A 350 33.73 11.78 32.67
CA VAL A 350 32.94 10.55 32.44
C VAL A 350 31.65 10.88 31.67
N CYS A 351 31.12 12.11 31.86
CA CYS A 351 29.87 12.57 31.25
C CYS A 351 29.99 12.88 29.76
N GLU A 352 31.09 13.50 29.31
CA GLU A 352 31.29 13.82 27.88
C GLU A 352 31.26 12.55 27.01
N GLN A 353 31.73 11.41 27.54
CA GLN A 353 31.67 10.10 26.86
C GLN A 353 30.30 9.41 26.97
N LEU A 354 29.47 9.80 27.93
CA LEU A 354 28.14 9.24 28.19
C LEU A 354 27.07 9.99 27.39
N GLU A 355 27.18 11.31 27.27
CA GLU A 355 26.28 12.18 26.53
C GLU A 355 26.30 11.89 25.01
N GLU A 356 27.50 11.74 24.42
CA GLU A 356 27.67 11.31 23.02
C GLU A 356 27.04 9.93 22.75
N LYS A 357 27.16 9.00 23.72
CA LYS A 357 26.62 7.64 23.60
C LYS A 357 25.13 7.54 23.88
N LEU A 358 24.59 8.40 24.75
CA LEU A 358 23.15 8.53 25.03
C LEU A 358 22.40 9.15 23.85
N TYR A 359 23.03 10.08 23.13
CA TYR A 359 22.49 10.64 21.89
C TYR A 359 22.40 9.57 20.77
N LEU A 360 23.42 8.73 20.62
CA LEU A 360 23.38 7.56 19.72
C LEU A 360 22.27 6.56 20.09
N LEU A 361 21.97 6.40 21.38
CA LEU A 361 20.92 5.53 21.92
C LEU A 361 19.52 5.92 21.41
N THR A 362 19.25 7.22 21.22
CA THR A 362 17.97 7.71 20.68
C THR A 362 17.84 7.55 19.16
N GLU A 363 18.95 7.54 18.41
CA GLU A 363 18.94 7.31 16.95
C GLU A 363 18.83 5.82 16.58
N LEU A 364 19.16 4.91 17.50
CA LEU A 364 19.29 3.46 17.23
C LEU A 364 18.07 2.61 17.63
N CYS A 365 16.87 3.20 17.68
CA CYS A 365 15.60 2.52 18.04
C CYS A 365 15.05 1.56 16.95
N ILE A 366 15.93 0.90 16.19
CA ILE A 366 15.54 -0.07 15.15
C ILE A 366 16.58 -1.21 15.18
N PRO A 367 16.46 -2.16 16.13
CA PRO A 367 16.19 -3.53 15.69
C PRO A 367 15.35 -4.38 16.68
N PRO A 368 14.75 -5.50 16.22
CA PRO A 368 13.89 -6.37 17.03
C PRO A 368 14.61 -7.21 18.09
N ASP A 369 15.95 -7.33 18.04
CA ASP A 369 16.72 -8.03 19.07
C ASP A 369 17.11 -7.11 20.23
N PHE A 370 16.08 -6.81 21.03
CA PHE A 370 16.17 -6.09 22.30
C PHE A 370 17.28 -6.64 23.22
N ASN A 371 17.51 -7.96 23.19
CA ASN A 371 18.42 -8.61 24.12
C ASN A 371 19.86 -8.36 23.73
N SER A 372 20.21 -8.46 22.44
CA SER A 372 21.57 -8.15 21.99
C SER A 372 21.91 -6.66 22.11
N TYR A 373 20.95 -5.75 21.88
CA TYR A 373 21.18 -4.31 22.06
C TYR A 373 21.38 -3.93 23.53
N TYR A 374 20.52 -4.41 24.43
CA TYR A 374 20.69 -4.18 25.87
C TYR A 374 22.01 -4.78 26.39
N LEU A 375 22.33 -6.02 25.98
CA LEU A 375 23.59 -6.69 26.34
C LEU A 375 24.82 -5.95 25.77
N TYR A 376 24.70 -5.36 24.59
CA TYR A 376 25.73 -4.50 24.01
C TYR A 376 25.99 -3.28 24.90
N HIS A 377 24.94 -2.55 25.29
CA HIS A 377 25.06 -1.37 26.16
C HIS A 377 25.63 -1.72 27.53
N GLU A 378 25.16 -2.83 28.11
CA GLU A 378 25.70 -3.36 29.36
C GLU A 378 27.19 -3.68 29.25
N LYS A 379 27.59 -4.43 28.22
CA LYS A 379 28.96 -4.91 28.08
C LYS A 379 29.94 -3.83 27.62
N ILE A 380 29.52 -2.92 26.74
CA ILE A 380 30.41 -1.97 26.04
C ILE A 380 30.40 -0.59 26.70
N ILE A 381 29.34 -0.21 27.40
CA ILE A 381 29.22 1.12 28.00
C ILE A 381 29.26 1.02 29.52
N PHE A 382 28.32 0.32 30.14
CA PHE A 382 28.18 0.34 31.59
C PHE A 382 29.30 -0.40 32.31
N ASN A 383 29.67 -1.60 31.86
CA ASN A 383 30.72 -2.39 32.52
C ASN A 383 32.10 -1.70 32.50
N PRO A 384 32.58 -1.12 31.38
CA PRO A 384 33.84 -0.39 31.39
C PRO A 384 33.85 0.85 32.29
N ILE A 385 32.72 1.54 32.43
CA ILE A 385 32.59 2.69 33.34
C ILE A 385 32.66 2.23 34.80
N LEU A 386 31.93 1.16 35.14
CA LEU A 386 31.95 0.59 36.48
C LEU A 386 33.34 0.12 36.91
N GLU A 387 34.06 -0.59 36.06
CA GLU A 387 35.42 -1.06 36.39
C GLU A 387 36.39 0.12 36.58
N LYS A 388 36.29 1.19 35.79
CA LYS A 388 37.11 2.41 36.00
C LYS A 388 36.82 3.09 37.33
N ILE A 389 35.55 3.20 37.74
CA ILE A 389 35.16 3.80 39.02
C ILE A 389 35.63 2.92 40.19
N LYS A 390 35.52 1.60 40.04
CA LYS A 390 35.99 0.61 41.02
C LYS A 390 37.47 0.74 41.32
N GLU A 391 38.28 0.95 40.28
CA GLU A 391 39.73 1.12 40.38
C GLU A 391 40.12 2.45 41.05
N SER A 392 39.36 3.53 40.79
CA SER A 392 39.69 4.87 41.29
C SER A 392 39.14 5.18 42.68
N ASN A 393 37.91 4.75 42.99
CA ASN A 393 37.24 5.05 44.25
C ASN A 393 36.20 3.96 44.65
N PRO A 394 36.58 3.01 45.52
CA PRO A 394 35.69 1.91 45.94
C PRO A 394 34.42 2.35 46.69
N GLN A 395 34.41 3.54 47.30
CA GLN A 395 33.23 4.07 47.99
C GLN A 395 32.19 4.58 46.98
N GLU A 396 32.65 5.31 45.95
CA GLU A 396 31.81 5.80 44.84
C GLU A 396 31.33 4.65 43.94
N TYR A 397 32.06 3.53 43.89
CA TYR A 397 31.66 2.35 43.12
C TYR A 397 30.26 1.84 43.50
N LYS A 398 29.92 1.77 44.79
CA LYS A 398 28.59 1.30 45.23
C LYS A 398 27.46 2.25 44.83
N GLU A 399 27.73 3.56 44.88
CA GLU A 399 26.79 4.58 44.43
C GLU A 399 26.61 4.50 42.91
N ALA A 400 27.71 4.33 42.17
CA ALA A 400 27.71 4.15 40.71
C ALA A 400 26.99 2.86 40.27
N GLU A 401 27.17 1.74 40.98
CA GLU A 401 26.41 0.49 40.73
C GLU A 401 24.91 0.71 40.90
N THR A 402 24.50 1.44 41.93
CA THR A 402 23.09 1.74 42.20
C THR A 402 22.50 2.62 41.11
N LEU A 403 23.20 3.68 40.72
CA LEU A 403 22.79 4.59 39.63
C LEU A 403 22.73 3.88 38.28
N ILE A 404 23.72 3.04 37.96
CA ILE A 404 23.72 2.26 36.72
C ILE A 404 22.59 1.23 36.72
N ALA A 405 22.24 0.63 37.87
CA ALA A 405 21.07 -0.23 37.97
C ALA A 405 19.76 0.53 37.71
N GLN A 406 19.63 1.75 38.26
CA GLN A 406 18.48 2.63 37.99
C GLN A 406 18.42 3.03 36.51
N LEU A 407 19.54 3.45 35.93
CA LEU A 407 19.65 3.80 34.52
C LEU A 407 19.32 2.63 33.60
N LYS A 408 19.80 1.42 33.92
CA LYS A 408 19.43 0.18 33.21
C LYS A 408 17.92 -0.08 33.29
N ALA A 409 17.28 0.19 34.43
CA ALA A 409 15.84 0.04 34.58
C ALA A 409 15.07 1.05 33.71
N ILE A 410 15.48 2.33 33.72
CA ILE A 410 14.91 3.40 32.89
C ILE A 410 15.06 3.08 31.40
N ILE A 411 16.27 2.74 30.96
CA ILE A 411 16.55 2.37 29.56
C ILE A 411 15.70 1.17 29.15
N LYS A 412 15.62 0.14 30.00
CA LYS A 412 14.76 -1.03 29.77
C LYS A 412 13.29 -0.66 29.63
N GLU A 413 12.79 0.27 30.43
CA GLU A 413 11.42 0.75 30.34
C GLU A 413 11.17 1.61 29.09
N GLY A 414 12.06 2.55 28.78
CA GLY A 414 12.00 3.38 27.57
C GLY A 414 12.00 2.53 26.30
N TYR A 415 12.92 1.55 26.22
CA TYR A 415 12.93 0.59 25.12
C TYR A 415 11.67 -0.27 25.07
N TYR A 416 11.12 -0.66 26.22
CA TYR A 416 9.85 -1.40 26.24
C TYR A 416 8.69 -0.56 25.70
N LYS A 417 8.62 0.73 26.08
CA LYS A 417 7.62 1.67 25.55
C LYS A 417 7.78 1.84 24.03
N ALA A 418 9.00 2.06 23.55
CA ALA A 418 9.30 2.14 22.11
C ALA A 418 8.92 0.84 21.38
N LYS A 419 9.36 -0.32 21.90
CA LYS A 419 9.01 -1.65 21.38
C LYS A 419 7.49 -1.85 21.36
N LYS A 420 6.77 -1.47 22.41
CA LYS A 420 5.32 -1.57 22.45
C LYS A 420 4.68 -0.75 21.34
N THR A 421 5.12 0.49 21.14
CA THR A 421 4.62 1.36 20.07
C THR A 421 4.94 0.81 18.69
N THR A 422 6.20 0.45 18.41
CA THR A 422 6.62 -0.10 17.12
C THR A 422 5.96 -1.45 16.86
N VAL A 423 5.99 -2.38 17.80
CA VAL A 423 5.47 -3.73 17.59
C VAL A 423 3.94 -3.73 17.50
N LYS A 424 3.22 -2.93 18.29
CA LYS A 424 1.76 -2.85 18.15
C LYS A 424 1.34 -2.06 16.91
N GLY A 425 2.03 -0.97 16.61
CA GLY A 425 1.72 -0.11 15.48
C GLY A 425 2.11 -0.74 14.15
N TYR A 426 3.37 -1.17 14.01
CA TYR A 426 3.92 -1.74 12.78
C TYR A 426 3.54 -3.23 12.66
N VAL A 427 4.14 -4.12 13.46
CA VAL A 427 3.92 -5.58 13.35
C VAL A 427 2.46 -5.99 13.64
N GLY A 428 1.81 -5.27 14.55
CA GLY A 428 0.42 -5.47 14.92
C GLY A 428 -0.57 -4.87 13.92
N SER A 429 -0.11 -4.04 12.97
CA SER A 429 -0.98 -3.62 11.87
C SER A 429 -1.34 -4.82 11.01
N ARG A 430 -2.55 -4.81 10.49
CA ARG A 430 -3.02 -5.84 9.55
C ARG A 430 -2.08 -5.96 8.34
N VAL A 431 -1.58 -4.82 7.84
CA VAL A 431 -0.68 -4.73 6.68
C VAL A 431 0.60 -5.52 6.88
N GLU A 432 1.25 -5.42 8.04
CA GLU A 432 2.49 -6.16 8.30
C GLU A 432 2.23 -7.58 8.79
N LEU A 433 1.17 -7.79 9.58
CA LEU A 433 0.91 -9.10 10.19
C LEU A 433 0.68 -10.20 9.15
N GLN A 434 0.05 -9.87 8.02
CA GLN A 434 -0.25 -10.83 6.96
C GLN A 434 1.01 -11.41 6.29
N PRO A 435 1.98 -10.60 5.78
CA PRO A 435 3.28 -11.09 5.32
C PRO A 435 3.98 -11.99 6.35
N ARG A 436 3.94 -11.62 7.64
CA ARG A 436 4.59 -12.41 8.70
C ARG A 436 3.91 -13.76 8.91
N LEU A 437 2.58 -13.81 8.89
CA LEU A 437 1.85 -15.07 8.97
C LEU A 437 2.01 -15.90 7.67
N SER A 438 2.21 -15.25 6.53
CA SER A 438 2.63 -15.92 5.29
C SER A 438 4.01 -16.57 5.44
N ASP A 439 4.96 -15.95 6.15
CA ASP A 439 6.25 -16.60 6.46
C ASP A 439 6.08 -17.83 7.34
N VAL A 440 5.18 -17.82 8.33
CA VAL A 440 4.89 -19.01 9.15
C VAL A 440 4.37 -20.16 8.26
N GLN A 441 3.51 -19.85 7.29
CA GLN A 441 3.01 -20.83 6.33
C GLN A 441 4.13 -21.33 5.39
N ARG A 442 5.03 -20.45 4.95
CA ARG A 442 6.20 -20.81 4.13
C ARG A 442 7.17 -21.71 4.90
N TYR A 443 7.48 -21.35 6.14
CA TYR A 443 8.27 -22.16 7.06
C TYR A 443 7.68 -23.56 7.20
N TRP A 444 6.37 -23.64 7.40
CA TRP A 444 5.68 -24.92 7.54
C TRP A 444 5.73 -25.75 6.24
N LEU A 445 5.59 -25.12 5.08
CA LEU A 445 5.77 -25.78 3.78
C LEU A 445 7.21 -26.26 3.59
N ASP A 446 8.21 -25.47 3.95
CA ASP A 446 9.62 -25.85 3.84
C ASP A 446 9.97 -27.07 4.71
N LYS A 447 9.36 -27.20 5.89
CA LYS A 447 9.66 -28.29 6.84
C LYS A 447 8.81 -29.54 6.62
N GLU A 448 7.54 -29.38 6.31
CA GLU A 448 6.57 -30.48 6.32
C GLU A 448 5.86 -30.66 4.98
N CYS A 449 6.06 -29.72 4.04
CA CYS A 449 5.40 -29.71 2.73
C CYS A 449 3.90 -29.96 2.85
N LYS A 450 3.31 -29.30 3.85
CA LYS A 450 1.91 -29.41 4.22
C LYS A 450 1.34 -28.01 4.37
N ILE A 451 0.07 -27.89 4.07
CA ILE A 451 -0.69 -26.64 4.21
C ILE A 451 -1.22 -26.56 5.65
N ILE A 452 -1.19 -25.37 6.25
CA ILE A 452 -1.83 -25.17 7.56
C ILE A 452 -3.32 -25.03 7.29
N SER A 453 -4.10 -26.03 7.63
CA SER A 453 -5.48 -26.19 7.14
C SER A 453 -6.49 -26.25 8.29
N THR A 454 -6.01 -26.16 9.53
CA THR A 454 -6.82 -26.21 10.74
C THR A 454 -6.18 -25.35 11.81
N LYS A 455 -6.98 -24.90 12.79
CA LYS A 455 -6.48 -24.12 13.93
C LYS A 455 -5.44 -24.89 14.74
N GLU A 456 -5.60 -26.21 14.86
CA GLU A 456 -4.66 -27.09 15.57
C GLU A 456 -3.31 -27.18 14.84
N GLU A 457 -3.34 -27.29 13.51
CA GLU A 457 -2.13 -27.23 12.69
C GLU A 457 -1.48 -25.85 12.77
N ALA A 458 -2.25 -24.77 12.75
CA ALA A 458 -1.74 -23.41 12.87
C ALA A 458 -1.05 -23.18 14.22
N LYS A 459 -1.68 -23.66 15.29
CA LYS A 459 -1.07 -23.66 16.62
C LYS A 459 0.25 -24.41 16.61
N TYR A 460 0.27 -25.62 16.06
CA TYR A 460 1.47 -26.44 16.03
C TYR A 460 2.60 -25.81 15.18
N ALA A 461 2.25 -25.28 14.02
CA ALA A 461 3.18 -24.60 13.12
C ALA A 461 3.73 -23.32 13.75
N LEU A 462 2.89 -22.47 14.35
CA LEU A 462 3.30 -21.24 15.02
C LEU A 462 4.16 -21.52 16.25
N ASP A 463 3.80 -22.52 17.07
CA ASP A 463 4.61 -22.93 18.21
C ASP A 463 6.00 -23.40 17.77
N ARG A 464 6.08 -24.22 16.71
CA ARG A 464 7.37 -24.63 16.14
C ARG A 464 8.13 -23.44 15.57
N PHE A 465 7.49 -22.58 14.79
CA PHE A 465 8.13 -21.40 14.21
C PHE A 465 8.75 -20.50 15.29
N LEU A 466 8.02 -20.24 16.38
CA LEU A 466 8.49 -19.42 17.49
C LEU A 466 9.56 -20.10 18.36
N ALA A 467 9.60 -21.44 18.38
CA ALA A 467 10.56 -22.23 19.16
C ALA A 467 11.79 -22.65 18.36
N ASP A 468 11.73 -22.61 17.04
CA ASP A 468 12.85 -22.94 16.16
C ASP A 468 13.99 -21.98 16.46
N ASP A 469 15.17 -22.51 16.80
CA ASP A 469 16.40 -21.75 17.03
C ASP A 469 17.33 -21.81 15.82
N SER A 470 16.92 -22.50 14.74
CA SER A 470 17.73 -22.65 13.55
C SER A 470 18.10 -21.30 12.96
N SER A 471 19.31 -21.28 12.43
CA SER A 471 20.01 -20.14 11.85
C SER A 471 19.58 -19.87 10.40
N GLU A 472 18.41 -20.35 9.96
CA GLU A 472 17.89 -19.95 8.65
C GLU A 472 17.57 -18.46 8.71
N SER A 473 18.50 -17.67 8.18
CA SER A 473 18.59 -16.22 8.36
C SER A 473 17.32 -15.49 7.91
N TYR A 474 16.61 -16.03 6.92
CA TYR A 474 15.44 -15.38 6.34
C TYR A 474 14.16 -15.44 7.20
N TYR A 475 13.98 -16.43 8.08
CA TYR A 475 12.83 -16.46 9.00
C TYR A 475 13.08 -15.76 10.33
N PHE A 476 14.35 -15.45 10.63
CA PHE A 476 14.76 -14.88 11.91
C PHE A 476 13.98 -13.60 12.25
N LEU A 477 13.87 -12.68 11.28
CA LEU A 477 13.23 -11.38 11.48
C LEU A 477 11.76 -11.55 11.86
N THR A 478 10.99 -12.26 11.04
CA THR A 478 9.57 -12.53 11.29
C THR A 478 9.34 -13.27 12.61
N ARG A 479 10.20 -14.24 12.94
CA ARG A 479 10.15 -14.94 14.24
C ARG A 479 10.36 -13.97 15.40
N ALA A 480 11.37 -13.12 15.32
CA ALA A 480 11.67 -12.13 16.36
C ALA A 480 10.53 -11.11 16.53
N GLU A 481 9.94 -10.66 15.43
CA GLU A 481 8.80 -9.73 15.42
C GLU A 481 7.52 -10.34 16.01
N LEU A 482 7.14 -11.56 15.61
CA LEU A 482 5.99 -12.25 16.18
C LEU A 482 6.20 -12.59 17.66
N TRP A 483 7.41 -13.00 18.05
CA TRP A 483 7.75 -13.21 19.46
C TRP A 483 7.65 -11.91 20.26
N ALA A 484 8.15 -10.81 19.70
CA ALA A 484 8.07 -9.49 20.29
C ALA A 484 6.61 -9.04 20.48
N LEU A 485 5.74 -9.29 19.50
CA LEU A 485 4.31 -9.00 19.57
C LEU A 485 3.66 -9.75 20.74
N LEU A 486 3.90 -11.05 20.82
CA LEU A 486 3.35 -11.89 21.88
C LEU A 486 3.92 -11.53 23.27
N ASP A 487 5.18 -11.11 23.39
CA ASP A 487 5.76 -10.67 24.67
C ASP A 487 5.13 -9.35 25.16
N VAL A 488 4.90 -8.40 24.25
CA VAL A 488 4.19 -7.15 24.57
C VAL A 488 2.79 -7.46 25.11
N TYR A 489 2.02 -8.31 24.42
CA TYR A 489 0.68 -8.68 24.89
C TYR A 489 0.68 -9.60 26.12
N LYS A 490 1.76 -10.34 26.38
CA LYS A 490 1.93 -11.12 27.62
C LYS A 490 1.91 -10.24 28.85
N ARG A 491 2.60 -9.10 28.78
CA ARG A 491 2.68 -8.14 29.90
C ARG A 491 1.36 -7.45 30.17
N GLU A 492 0.48 -7.39 29.17
CA GLU A 492 -0.87 -6.85 29.29
C GLU A 492 -1.92 -7.91 29.66
N GLY A 493 -1.51 -9.18 29.84
CA GLY A 493 -2.45 -10.27 30.12
C GLY A 493 -3.32 -10.67 28.92
N LYS A 494 -2.98 -10.24 27.70
CA LYS A 494 -3.72 -10.49 26.45
C LYS A 494 -3.01 -11.44 25.48
N ARG A 495 -1.88 -12.05 25.88
CA ARG A 495 -1.11 -12.95 25.00
C ARG A 495 -1.96 -14.06 24.40
N ASP A 496 -2.80 -14.71 25.21
CA ASP A 496 -3.58 -15.85 24.73
C ASP A 496 -4.68 -15.43 23.77
N GLU A 497 -5.27 -14.23 23.94
CA GLU A 497 -6.23 -13.64 23.01
C GLU A 497 -5.58 -13.39 21.64
N VAL A 498 -4.47 -12.65 21.62
CA VAL A 498 -3.74 -12.34 20.39
C VAL A 498 -3.19 -13.60 19.74
N TYR A 499 -2.60 -14.51 20.52
CA TYR A 499 -2.13 -15.79 19.99
C TYR A 499 -3.27 -16.60 19.36
N ASN A 500 -4.45 -16.64 20.00
CA ASN A 500 -5.63 -17.30 19.46
C ASN A 500 -6.12 -16.67 18.16
N GLU A 501 -5.99 -15.35 18.01
CA GLU A 501 -6.28 -14.63 16.77
C GLU A 501 -5.28 -15.02 15.67
N LEU A 502 -3.97 -15.03 15.95
CA LEU A 502 -2.94 -15.44 14.98
C LEU A 502 -3.19 -16.86 14.43
N ILE A 503 -3.45 -17.83 15.31
CA ILE A 503 -3.71 -19.22 14.88
C ILE A 503 -5.10 -19.39 14.23
N THR A 504 -6.00 -18.41 14.37
CA THR A 504 -7.27 -18.39 13.65
C THR A 504 -7.09 -17.81 12.26
N ILE A 505 -6.19 -16.84 12.09
CA ILE A 505 -5.86 -16.23 10.81
C ILE A 505 -5.00 -17.18 9.94
N LEU A 506 -4.04 -17.89 10.54
CA LEU A 506 -3.11 -18.76 9.79
C LEU A 506 -3.76 -19.78 8.84
N PRO A 507 -4.77 -20.59 9.27
CA PRO A 507 -5.45 -21.52 8.37
C PRO A 507 -6.21 -20.80 7.27
N ARG A 508 -6.75 -19.61 7.58
CA ARG A 508 -7.54 -18.79 6.66
C ARG A 508 -6.67 -18.13 5.59
N ILE A 509 -5.43 -17.80 5.94
CA ILE A 509 -4.38 -17.46 4.97
C ILE A 509 -4.05 -18.66 4.06
N ALA A 510 -4.58 -19.86 4.30
CA ALA A 510 -4.37 -21.05 3.47
C ALA A 510 -5.66 -21.71 2.94
N GLN A 511 -6.83 -21.34 3.45
CA GLN A 511 -8.14 -21.90 3.12
C GLN A 511 -9.21 -20.80 3.04
N ALA A 512 -9.85 -20.63 1.88
CA ALA A 512 -11.28 -20.38 1.87
C ALA A 512 -11.96 -21.67 2.25
N ASP A 513 -12.58 -21.65 3.41
CA ASP A 513 -13.66 -22.58 3.66
C ASP A 513 -14.88 -22.11 2.89
N GLY A 514 -15.32 -22.99 2.00
CA GLY A 514 -16.51 -22.78 1.19
C GLY A 514 -17.74 -22.65 2.08
N LEU A 515 -18.54 -21.62 1.80
CA LEU A 515 -20.00 -21.57 1.90
C LEU A 515 -20.67 -22.51 2.93
N ILE A 516 -20.25 -22.52 4.20
CA ILE A 516 -21.04 -23.14 5.28
C ILE A 516 -20.91 -22.28 6.55
N ASP A 517 -22.04 -21.68 6.90
CA ASP A 517 -22.42 -21.07 8.17
C ASP A 517 -21.47 -20.02 8.78
N GLN A 518 -21.67 -18.77 8.36
CA GLN A 518 -21.25 -17.62 9.17
C GLN A 518 -22.06 -17.57 10.48
N PRO A 519 -21.44 -17.63 11.67
CA PRO A 519 -22.03 -17.00 12.83
C PRO A 519 -21.90 -15.49 12.63
N THR A 520 -23.03 -14.80 12.52
CA THR A 520 -23.09 -13.34 12.61
C THR A 520 -22.45 -12.90 13.92
N TYR A 521 -21.32 -12.20 13.85
CA TYR A 521 -20.80 -11.45 14.99
C TYR A 521 -21.62 -10.18 15.16
N THR A 522 -22.33 -10.09 16.29
CA THR A 522 -22.89 -8.84 16.84
C THR A 522 -21.91 -8.22 17.82
#